data_AF-A0A7W1ZV13-F1
#
_entry.id   AF-A0A7W1ZV13-F1
#
_cell.length_a   1.000
_cell.length_b   1.000
_cell.length_c   1.000
_cell.angle_alpha   90.00
_cell.angle_beta   90.00
_cell.angle_gamma   90.00
#
_symmetry.space_group_name_H-M   'P 1'
#
loop_
_entity.id
_entity.type
_entity.pdbx_description
1 polymer ?
#
loop_
_entity_poly.entity_id
_entity_poly.type
_entity_poly.pdbx_seq_one_letter_code
_entity_poly.pdbx_strand_id
1 'polypeptide(L)'
;LYSNVAENPGYLSGGTAGSAQKKWLIKTLKEIRSKRNKGAHKALLLAVHHPPFSSGGHAGSSAMLQDIDDCCTQADLFPDAVLAAHAHNYQRYTRYLTISGTEWQVPYLVAGGGGRTAQPVKAADQRRVGDHSFDKSLQANGYLLIKATAEQLIFDFYQVKEGGVKSHFDHVTLDLTTHQLT
;
A
#
# COMPACT_ATOMS: atom_id res chain seq x y z
N LEU A 1 -10.90 1.11 -0.67
CA LEU A 1 -11.25 2.13 -1.68
C LEU A 1 -11.54 1.42 -2.99
N TYR A 2 -12.65 1.76 -3.62
CA TYR A 2 -12.98 1.25 -4.95
C TYR A 2 -12.13 2.00 -5.98
N SER A 3 -10.97 1.44 -6.31
CA SER A 3 -10.04 2.10 -7.21
C SER A 3 -9.97 1.48 -8.59
N ASN A 4 -10.85 0.53 -8.92
CA ASN A 4 -10.84 -0.14 -10.20
C ASN A 4 -12.05 0.23 -11.08
N VAL A 5 -11.80 0.72 -12.30
CA VAL A 5 -12.81 0.81 -13.36
C VAL A 5 -12.30 0.00 -14.56
N ALA A 6 -12.50 -1.33 -14.51
CA ALA A 6 -12.09 -2.35 -15.50
C ALA A 6 -10.60 -2.78 -15.48
N GLU A 7 -9.92 -2.83 -16.63
CA GLU A 7 -8.47 -3.18 -16.73
C GLU A 7 -7.59 -1.92 -16.90
N ASN A 8 -8.23 -0.76 -16.89
CA ASN A 8 -7.59 0.54 -17.00
C ASN A 8 -6.89 0.91 -15.68
N PRO A 9 -6.01 1.93 -15.65
CA PRO A 9 -5.35 2.35 -14.42
C PRO A 9 -6.35 2.62 -13.30
N GLY A 10 -5.93 2.48 -12.05
CA GLY A 10 -6.81 2.80 -10.93
C GLY A 10 -7.04 4.29 -10.76
N TYR A 11 -8.21 4.68 -10.25
CA TYR A 11 -8.56 6.08 -9.97
C TYR A 11 -9.34 6.22 -8.66
N LEU A 12 -9.08 7.28 -7.89
CA LEU A 12 -9.98 7.71 -6.80
C LEU A 12 -10.94 8.82 -7.24
N SER A 13 -10.54 9.63 -8.21
CA SER A 13 -11.36 10.65 -8.81
C SER A 13 -11.06 10.90 -10.29
N GLY A 14 -11.90 11.72 -10.94
CA GLY A 14 -11.80 12.09 -12.35
C GLY A 14 -12.61 11.17 -13.26
N GLY A 15 -12.82 11.61 -14.51
CA GLY A 15 -13.57 10.87 -15.53
C GLY A 15 -14.88 10.27 -15.00
N THR A 16 -15.10 8.98 -15.28
CA THR A 16 -16.26 8.21 -14.81
C THR A 16 -16.28 7.99 -13.29
N ALA A 17 -15.13 8.03 -12.61
CA ALA A 17 -15.07 7.86 -11.15
C ALA A 17 -15.66 9.07 -10.40
N GLY A 18 -15.77 10.23 -11.05
CA GLY A 18 -16.30 11.45 -10.45
C GLY A 18 -15.41 11.94 -9.30
N SER A 19 -15.98 12.63 -8.31
CA SER A 19 -15.23 13.15 -7.14
C SER A 19 -15.72 12.63 -5.80
N ALA A 20 -16.75 11.78 -5.79
CA ALA A 20 -17.43 11.38 -4.55
C ALA A 20 -16.51 10.61 -3.61
N GLN A 21 -15.74 9.64 -4.12
CA GLN A 21 -14.82 8.84 -3.32
C GLN A 21 -13.68 9.67 -2.73
N LYS A 22 -13.08 10.56 -3.52
CA LYS A 22 -12.03 11.47 -3.04
C LYS A 22 -12.56 12.40 -1.93
N LYS A 23 -13.74 13.01 -2.12
CA LYS A 23 -14.39 13.84 -1.09
C LYS A 23 -14.69 13.05 0.19
N TRP A 24 -15.19 11.82 0.04
CA TRP A 24 -15.42 10.92 1.17
C TRP A 24 -14.12 10.57 1.91
N LEU A 25 -13.04 10.29 1.18
CA LEU A 25 -11.75 9.96 1.78
C LEU A 25 -11.19 11.14 2.58
N ILE A 26 -11.20 12.35 2.01
CA ILE A 26 -10.77 13.58 2.72
C ILE A 26 -11.56 13.74 4.03
N LYS A 27 -12.89 13.61 3.97
CA LYS A 27 -13.74 13.71 5.17
C LYS A 27 -13.38 12.65 6.21
N THR A 28 -13.24 11.40 5.77
CA THR A 28 -12.92 10.26 6.65
C THR A 28 -11.56 10.43 7.32
N LEU A 29 -10.53 10.86 6.58
CA LEU A 29 -9.21 11.11 7.14
C LEU A 29 -9.22 12.27 8.15
N LYS A 30 -9.97 13.35 7.90
CA LYS A 30 -10.15 14.46 8.87
C LYS A 30 -10.82 13.98 10.15
N GLU A 31 -11.81 13.10 10.07
CA GLU A 31 -12.47 12.50 11.24
C GLU A 31 -11.49 11.62 12.04
N ILE A 32 -10.64 10.84 11.35
CA ILE A 32 -9.60 10.02 12.00
C ILE A 32 -8.55 10.92 12.65
N ARG A 33 -8.10 11.99 11.98
CA ARG A 33 -7.16 12.98 12.53
C ARG A 33 -7.70 13.60 13.81
N SER A 34 -8.98 14.00 13.82
CA SER A 34 -9.64 14.52 15.02
C SER A 34 -9.64 13.52 16.18
N LYS A 35 -9.81 12.22 15.91
CA LYS A 35 -9.72 11.16 16.93
C LYS A 35 -8.28 10.96 17.42
N ARG A 36 -7.28 10.94 16.53
CA ARG A 36 -5.86 10.86 16.90
C ARG A 36 -5.45 12.02 17.81
N ASN A 37 -5.87 13.25 17.50
CA ASN A 37 -5.59 14.43 18.33
C ASN A 37 -6.21 14.37 19.74
N LYS A 38 -7.20 13.49 19.96
CA LYS A 38 -7.83 13.23 21.27
C LYS A 38 -7.23 12.02 21.99
N GLY A 39 -6.09 11.50 21.52
CA GLY A 39 -5.37 10.38 22.12
C GLY A 39 -5.77 8.99 21.59
N ALA A 40 -6.74 8.89 20.68
CA ALA A 40 -7.09 7.61 20.06
C ALA A 40 -6.13 7.31 18.89
N HIS A 41 -4.92 6.83 19.20
CA HIS A 41 -3.94 6.45 18.18
C HIS A 41 -4.15 4.98 17.78
N LYS A 42 -4.57 4.76 16.53
CA LYS A 42 -4.65 3.44 15.89
C LYS A 42 -3.90 3.48 14.57
N ALA A 43 -3.32 2.36 14.18
CA ALA A 43 -2.78 2.17 12.85
C ALA A 43 -3.85 2.44 11.76
N LEU A 44 -3.43 3.05 10.66
CA LEU A 44 -4.23 3.46 9.51
C LEU A 44 -3.66 2.80 8.24
N LEU A 45 -4.46 1.93 7.65
CA LEU A 45 -4.15 1.27 6.39
C LEU A 45 -5.09 1.80 5.30
N LEU A 46 -4.54 2.19 4.14
CA LEU A 46 -5.36 2.40 2.94
C LEU A 46 -5.32 1.14 2.07
N ALA A 47 -6.48 0.56 1.81
CA ALA A 47 -6.62 -0.54 0.86
C ALA A 47 -7.21 -0.03 -0.47
N VAL A 48 -6.51 -0.28 -1.57
CA VAL A 48 -6.91 0.00 -2.96
C VAL A 48 -6.86 -1.30 -3.76
N HIS A 49 -7.62 -1.44 -4.85
CA HIS A 49 -7.50 -2.62 -5.71
C HIS A 49 -6.31 -2.49 -6.66
N HIS A 50 -6.31 -1.44 -7.50
CA HIS A 50 -5.15 -1.12 -8.33
C HIS A 50 -3.98 -0.67 -7.48
N PRO A 51 -2.74 -1.00 -7.88
CA PRO A 51 -1.56 -0.59 -7.16
C PRO A 51 -1.13 0.84 -7.55
N PRO A 52 -0.78 1.71 -6.59
CA PRO A 52 -0.14 2.99 -6.91
C PRO A 52 1.23 2.78 -7.58
N PHE A 53 2.03 1.84 -7.05
CA PHE A 53 3.31 1.42 -7.61
C PHE A 53 3.23 -0.01 -8.14
N SER A 54 3.76 -0.26 -9.34
CA SER A 54 3.90 -1.63 -9.86
C SER A 54 5.04 -1.72 -10.86
N SER A 55 5.75 -2.84 -10.82
CA SER A 55 6.88 -3.19 -11.69
C SER A 55 6.63 -4.49 -12.48
N GLY A 56 5.38 -4.94 -12.58
CA GLY A 56 4.98 -6.05 -13.45
C GLY A 56 3.54 -6.52 -13.25
N GLY A 57 3.05 -7.34 -14.17
CA GLY A 57 1.66 -7.80 -14.24
C GLY A 57 0.71 -6.75 -14.79
N HIS A 58 0.51 -5.66 -14.04
CA HIS A 58 -0.29 -4.50 -14.46
C HIS A 58 0.42 -3.20 -14.10
N ALA A 59 0.15 -2.13 -14.84
CA ALA A 59 0.74 -0.82 -14.59
C ALA A 59 0.26 -0.23 -13.25
N GLY A 60 1.14 0.52 -12.58
CA GLY A 60 0.77 1.36 -11.44
C GLY A 60 -0.07 2.56 -11.86
N SER A 61 -0.66 3.27 -10.90
CA SER A 61 -1.43 4.49 -11.15
C SER A 61 -0.85 5.68 -10.39
N SER A 62 -0.09 6.52 -11.09
CA SER A 62 0.44 7.78 -10.58
C SER A 62 -0.68 8.80 -10.28
N ALA A 63 -1.76 8.80 -11.07
CA ALA A 63 -2.92 9.66 -10.83
C ALA A 63 -3.61 9.30 -9.51
N MET A 64 -3.77 8.00 -9.23
CA MET A 64 -4.31 7.53 -7.96
C MET A 64 -3.38 7.83 -6.79
N LEU A 65 -2.07 7.67 -6.97
CA LEU A 65 -1.08 8.06 -5.95
C LEU A 65 -1.21 9.55 -5.61
N GLN A 66 -1.31 10.41 -6.63
CA GLN A 66 -1.49 11.85 -6.46
C GLN A 66 -2.80 12.20 -5.73
N ASP A 67 -3.89 11.48 -6.02
CA ASP A 67 -5.16 11.64 -5.30
C ASP A 67 -5.07 11.22 -3.84
N ILE A 68 -4.36 10.13 -3.54
CA ILE A 68 -4.08 9.70 -2.16
C ILE A 68 -3.30 10.80 -1.43
N ASP A 69 -2.26 11.35 -2.06
CA ASP A 69 -1.42 12.40 -1.46
C ASP A 69 -2.19 13.67 -1.18
N ASP A 70 -3.02 14.11 -2.13
CA ASP A 70 -3.86 15.27 -1.96
C ASP A 70 -4.88 15.06 -0.82
N CYS A 71 -5.47 13.86 -0.73
CA CYS A 71 -6.36 13.52 0.39
C CYS A 71 -5.65 13.58 1.74
N CYS A 72 -4.45 13.00 1.83
CA CYS A 72 -3.67 12.95 3.06
C CYS A 72 -3.21 14.34 3.48
N THR A 73 -2.72 15.14 2.52
CA THR A 73 -2.29 16.53 2.74
C THR A 73 -3.43 17.40 3.24
N GLN A 74 -4.61 17.34 2.60
CA GLN A 74 -5.78 18.10 3.05
C GLN A 74 -6.31 17.69 4.42
N ALA A 75 -6.06 16.44 4.83
CA ALA A 75 -6.48 15.92 6.12
C ALA A 75 -5.41 16.05 7.21
N ASP A 76 -4.19 16.47 6.86
CA ASP A 76 -3.01 16.44 7.75
C ASP A 76 -2.85 15.06 8.42
N LEU A 77 -3.01 14.00 7.62
CA LEU A 77 -2.97 12.62 8.06
C LEU A 77 -2.55 11.70 6.93
N PHE A 78 -1.41 11.04 7.10
CA PHE A 78 -0.88 10.04 6.18
C PHE A 78 -1.10 8.62 6.74
N PRO A 79 -1.24 7.60 5.86
CA PRO A 79 -1.40 6.23 6.29
C PRO A 79 -0.09 5.63 6.77
N ASP A 80 -0.21 4.64 7.65
CA ASP A 80 0.92 3.85 8.14
C ASP A 80 1.33 2.79 7.10
N ALA A 81 0.39 2.31 6.27
CA ALA A 81 0.72 1.51 5.08
C ALA A 81 -0.37 1.57 3.99
N VAL A 82 -0.02 1.17 2.77
CA VAL A 82 -0.94 1.04 1.65
C VAL A 82 -0.94 -0.39 1.11
N LEU A 83 -2.14 -0.96 0.96
CA LEU A 83 -2.35 -2.31 0.46
C LEU A 83 -3.01 -2.25 -0.92
N ALA A 84 -2.51 -3.05 -1.85
CA ALA A 84 -3.00 -3.17 -3.21
C ALA A 84 -3.04 -4.62 -3.70
N ALA A 85 -3.69 -4.83 -4.83
CA ALA A 85 -3.74 -6.11 -5.55
C ALA A 85 -3.67 -5.84 -7.07
N HIS A 86 -4.58 -6.45 -7.84
CA HIS A 86 -4.71 -6.36 -9.29
C HIS A 86 -3.55 -6.99 -10.09
N ALA A 87 -2.30 -6.62 -9.83
CA ALA A 87 -1.16 -7.38 -10.34
C ALA A 87 -1.08 -8.74 -9.65
N HIS A 88 -1.16 -9.84 -10.40
CA HIS A 88 -1.20 -11.21 -9.86
C HIS A 88 0.20 -11.69 -9.44
N ASN A 89 0.83 -10.97 -8.53
CA ASN A 89 2.15 -11.23 -7.98
C ASN A 89 2.25 -10.59 -6.59
N TYR A 90 3.43 -10.69 -5.97
CA TYR A 90 3.78 -9.93 -4.78
C TYR A 90 4.80 -8.85 -5.11
N GLN A 91 4.60 -7.66 -4.57
CA GLN A 91 5.52 -6.52 -4.69
C GLN A 91 5.51 -5.74 -3.37
N ARG A 92 6.67 -5.31 -2.91
CA ARG A 92 6.79 -4.37 -1.78
C ARG A 92 7.66 -3.19 -2.19
N TYR A 93 7.13 -2.01 -1.93
CA TYR A 93 7.82 -0.74 -2.04
C TYR A 93 7.88 -0.08 -0.68
N THR A 94 8.92 0.70 -0.43
CA THR A 94 8.97 1.66 0.66
C THR A 94 8.83 3.04 0.06
N ARG A 95 7.88 3.83 0.56
CA ARG A 95 7.75 5.24 0.21
C ARG A 95 8.29 6.10 1.34
N TYR A 96 9.10 7.07 0.99
CA TYR A 96 9.76 8.00 1.91
C TYR A 96 9.02 9.35 1.88
N LEU A 97 8.39 9.70 3.00
CA LEU A 97 7.60 10.93 3.14
C LEU A 97 8.19 11.81 4.24
N THR A 98 8.44 13.08 3.96
CA THR A 98 8.84 14.04 4.99
C THR A 98 7.62 14.66 5.64
N ILE A 99 7.33 14.27 6.89
CA ILE A 99 6.18 14.74 7.67
C ILE A 99 6.70 15.44 8.92
N SER A 100 6.37 16.74 9.05
CA SER A 100 6.83 17.57 10.17
C SER A 100 8.35 17.51 10.40
N GLY A 101 9.14 17.44 9.32
CA GLY A 101 10.60 17.37 9.37
C GLY A 101 11.21 16.00 9.66
N THR A 102 10.38 14.95 9.84
CA THR A 102 10.83 13.56 10.01
C THR A 102 10.56 12.76 8.75
N GLU A 103 11.51 11.95 8.31
CA GLU A 103 11.30 11.03 7.18
C GLU A 103 10.59 9.76 7.67
N TRP A 104 9.37 9.55 7.19
CA TRP A 104 8.59 8.34 7.40
C TRP A 104 8.83 7.36 6.27
N GLN A 105 8.90 6.07 6.61
CA GLN A 105 8.93 4.95 5.70
C GLN A 105 7.57 4.26 5.71
N VAL A 106 6.84 4.38 4.60
CA VAL A 106 5.49 3.82 4.46
C VAL A 106 5.55 2.64 3.50
N PRO A 107 5.22 1.41 3.92
CA PRO A 107 5.23 0.26 3.03
C PRO A 107 3.98 0.28 2.13
N TYR A 108 4.22 0.13 0.83
CA TYR A 108 3.20 -0.06 -0.20
C TYR A 108 3.32 -1.51 -0.69
N LEU A 109 2.34 -2.34 -0.33
CA LEU A 109 2.36 -3.77 -0.64
C LEU A 109 1.32 -4.10 -1.71
N VAL A 110 1.76 -4.76 -2.78
CA VAL A 110 0.89 -5.40 -3.77
C VAL A 110 0.85 -6.88 -3.44
N ALA A 111 -0.31 -7.40 -3.05
CA ALA A 111 -0.53 -8.80 -2.72
C ALA A 111 -1.68 -9.39 -3.56
N GLY A 112 -1.49 -9.40 -4.89
CA GLY A 112 -2.53 -9.85 -5.84
C GLY A 112 -2.43 -11.32 -6.26
N GLY A 113 -1.47 -12.08 -5.71
CA GLY A 113 -1.28 -13.53 -5.98
C GLY A 113 -2.32 -14.46 -5.34
N GLY A 114 -3.60 -14.06 -5.28
CA GLY A 114 -4.63 -14.80 -4.55
C GLY A 114 -5.15 -16.09 -5.20
N GLY A 115 -4.56 -16.55 -6.31
CA GLY A 115 -4.96 -17.78 -7.00
C GLY A 115 -5.29 -17.66 -8.49
N ARG A 116 -5.23 -16.45 -9.08
CA ARG A 116 -5.14 -16.30 -10.54
C ARG A 116 -3.71 -16.60 -11.01
N THR A 117 -3.53 -16.90 -12.29
CA THR A 117 -2.20 -17.19 -12.86
C THR A 117 -1.19 -16.09 -12.50
N ALA A 118 -0.09 -16.50 -11.86
CA ALA A 118 0.94 -15.59 -11.40
C ALA A 118 1.60 -14.86 -12.58
N GLN A 119 1.57 -13.53 -12.53
CA GLN A 119 2.07 -12.67 -13.59
C GLN A 119 3.55 -12.31 -13.39
N PRO A 120 4.32 -12.14 -14.48
CA PRO A 120 5.71 -11.70 -14.41
C PRO A 120 5.87 -10.40 -13.62
N VAL A 121 6.95 -10.32 -12.84
CA VAL A 121 7.35 -9.13 -12.10
C VAL A 121 8.86 -8.97 -12.17
N LYS A 122 9.34 -7.72 -12.31
CA LYS A 122 10.77 -7.44 -12.25
C LYS A 122 11.33 -7.82 -10.88
N ALA A 123 12.57 -8.30 -10.84
CA ALA A 123 13.29 -8.43 -9.58
C ALA A 123 13.42 -7.05 -8.92
N ALA A 124 13.16 -7.00 -7.62
CA ALA A 124 13.39 -5.82 -6.82
C ALA A 124 14.87 -5.44 -6.81
N ASP A 125 15.19 -4.18 -7.05
CA ASP A 125 16.56 -3.67 -7.09
C ASP A 125 17.00 -3.06 -5.75
N GLN A 126 16.07 -2.87 -4.81
CA GLN A 126 16.28 -2.30 -3.48
C GLN A 126 16.90 -0.90 -3.51
N ARG A 127 16.78 -0.20 -4.65
CA ARG A 127 17.34 1.14 -4.81
C ARG A 127 16.24 2.16 -4.59
N ARG A 128 16.50 3.15 -3.74
CA ARG A 128 15.65 4.34 -3.65
C ARG A 128 15.84 5.20 -4.89
N VAL A 129 14.75 5.44 -5.61
CA VAL A 129 14.66 6.37 -6.74
C VAL A 129 13.59 7.40 -6.41
N GLY A 130 14.00 8.65 -6.20
CA GLY A 130 13.09 9.70 -5.76
C GLY A 130 12.51 9.42 -4.37
N ASP A 131 11.19 9.33 -4.30
CA ASP A 131 10.43 9.16 -3.05
C ASP A 131 10.12 7.70 -2.70
N HIS A 132 10.63 6.71 -3.44
CA HIS A 132 10.36 5.31 -3.14
C HIS A 132 11.51 4.36 -3.53
N SER A 133 11.50 3.15 -2.96
CA SER A 133 12.33 2.02 -3.36
C SER A 133 11.47 0.81 -3.70
N PHE A 134 11.99 -0.08 -4.55
CA PHE A 134 11.36 -1.37 -4.85
C PHE A 134 12.13 -2.49 -4.15
N ASP A 135 11.56 -3.02 -3.06
CA ASP A 135 12.33 -3.75 -2.05
C ASP A 135 12.26 -5.27 -2.23
N LYS A 136 11.08 -5.78 -2.58
CA LYS A 136 10.83 -7.22 -2.74
C LYS A 136 9.80 -7.47 -3.84
N SER A 137 9.95 -8.58 -4.53
CA SER A 137 8.96 -9.06 -5.49
C SER A 137 9.00 -10.56 -5.65
N LEU A 138 7.84 -11.15 -5.98
CA LEU A 138 7.72 -12.57 -6.26
C LEU A 138 6.60 -12.82 -7.27
N GLN A 139 6.93 -13.50 -8.37
CA GLN A 139 5.93 -14.10 -9.26
C GLN A 139 5.43 -15.39 -8.63
N ALA A 140 4.43 -15.31 -7.75
CA ALA A 140 3.80 -16.48 -7.19
C ALA A 140 2.40 -16.19 -6.63
N ASN A 141 1.66 -17.27 -6.41
CA ASN A 141 0.50 -17.23 -5.55
C ASN A 141 0.93 -17.14 -4.08
N GLY A 142 0.08 -16.55 -3.24
CA GLY A 142 0.36 -16.37 -1.83
C GLY A 142 -0.67 -15.50 -1.13
N TYR A 143 -0.41 -15.21 0.13
CA TYR A 143 -1.24 -14.34 0.95
C TYR A 143 -0.37 -13.51 1.91
N LEU A 144 -0.90 -12.35 2.27
CA LEU A 144 -0.30 -11.44 3.24
C LEU A 144 -1.00 -11.64 4.59
N LEU A 145 -0.22 -11.87 5.64
CA LEU A 145 -0.67 -11.75 7.03
C LEU A 145 -0.21 -10.42 7.58
N ILE A 146 -1.12 -9.72 8.25
CA ILE A 146 -0.83 -8.43 8.89
C ILE A 146 -1.17 -8.56 10.37
N LYS A 147 -0.18 -8.36 11.23
CA LYS A 147 -0.37 -8.28 12.68
C LYS A 147 -0.24 -6.83 13.10
N ALA A 148 -1.23 -6.33 13.84
CA ALA A 148 -1.20 -5.00 14.42
C ALA A 148 -1.10 -5.09 15.94
N THR A 149 -0.15 -4.35 16.53
CA THR A 149 -0.09 -4.07 17.97
C THR A 149 -0.29 -2.57 18.21
N ALA A 150 -0.10 -2.11 19.45
CA ALA A 150 -0.12 -0.67 19.73
C ALA A 150 1.15 0.04 19.19
N GLU A 151 2.24 -0.70 19.01
CA GLU A 151 3.56 -0.20 18.65
C GLU A 151 3.93 -0.51 17.20
N GLN A 152 3.39 -1.57 16.62
CA GLN A 152 3.90 -2.11 15.35
C GLN A 152 2.80 -2.58 14.40
N LEU A 153 3.11 -2.47 13.10
CA LEU A 153 2.48 -3.26 12.04
C LEU A 153 3.52 -4.23 11.48
N ILE A 154 3.19 -5.52 11.48
CA ILE A 154 4.06 -6.58 10.96
C ILE A 154 3.38 -7.21 9.76
N PHE A 155 4.10 -7.30 8.64
CA PHE A 155 3.62 -7.83 7.38
C PHE A 155 4.45 -9.05 7.00
N ASP A 156 3.79 -10.21 6.88
CA ASP A 156 4.40 -11.45 6.44
C ASP A 156 3.74 -11.93 5.16
N PHE A 157 4.52 -12.10 4.09
CA PHE A 157 4.02 -12.72 2.87
C PHE A 157 4.43 -14.19 2.81
N TYR A 158 3.44 -15.06 2.60
CA TYR A 158 3.62 -16.49 2.39
C TYR A 158 3.29 -16.85 0.95
N GLN A 159 4.27 -17.41 0.25
CA GLN A 159 4.04 -18.07 -1.03
C GLN A 159 3.24 -19.36 -0.81
N VAL A 160 2.29 -19.62 -1.71
CA VAL A 160 1.59 -20.91 -1.83
C VAL A 160 2.01 -21.56 -3.13
N LYS A 161 2.72 -22.69 -3.02
CA LYS A 161 3.17 -23.52 -4.14
C LYS A 161 2.11 -24.56 -4.51
N GLU A 162 2.37 -25.30 -5.58
CA GLU A 162 1.57 -26.46 -5.97
C GLU A 162 1.40 -27.43 -4.79
N GLY A 163 0.22 -28.07 -4.70
CA GLY A 163 -0.13 -28.93 -3.56
C GLY A 163 -0.43 -28.18 -2.26
N GLY A 164 -0.49 -26.84 -2.28
CA GLY A 164 -0.84 -26.02 -1.11
C GLY A 164 0.30 -25.81 -0.11
N VAL A 165 1.53 -26.17 -0.49
CA VAL A 165 2.72 -25.99 0.35
C VAL A 165 2.99 -24.50 0.55
N LYS A 166 3.07 -24.07 1.82
CA LYS A 166 3.30 -22.67 2.21
C LYS A 166 4.77 -22.46 2.53
N SER A 167 5.36 -21.39 2.03
CA SER A 167 6.71 -20.94 2.41
C SER A 167 6.71 -19.44 2.68
N HIS A 168 7.23 -19.04 3.83
CA HIS A 168 7.48 -17.63 4.15
C HIS A 168 8.48 -17.04 3.13
N PHE A 169 8.19 -15.83 2.64
CA PHE A 169 8.98 -15.18 1.60
C PHE A 169 9.48 -13.80 2.01
N ASP A 170 8.64 -13.00 2.64
CA ASP A 170 8.99 -11.63 3.03
C ASP A 170 8.42 -11.31 4.41
N HIS A 171 9.16 -10.47 5.12
CA HIS A 171 8.82 -9.93 6.42
C HIS A 171 9.22 -8.46 6.43
N VAL A 172 8.33 -7.61 6.91
CA VAL A 172 8.66 -6.22 7.22
C VAL A 172 7.85 -5.78 8.44
N THR A 173 8.52 -5.09 9.35
CA THR A 173 7.90 -4.48 10.52
C THR A 173 7.98 -2.98 10.41
N LEU A 174 6.86 -2.28 10.62
CA LEU A 174 6.79 -0.85 10.80
C LEU A 174 6.62 -0.53 12.28
N ASP A 175 7.50 0.31 12.81
CA ASP A 175 7.32 0.94 14.11
C ASP A 175 6.41 2.16 13.98
N LEU A 176 5.26 2.15 14.68
CA LEU A 176 4.21 3.19 14.60
C LEU A 176 4.59 4.51 15.30
N THR A 177 5.69 4.54 16.05
CA THR A 177 6.19 5.77 16.70
C THR A 177 7.17 6.48 15.79
N THR A 178 8.19 5.75 15.32
CA THR A 178 9.30 6.28 14.53
C THR A 178 9.03 6.28 13.03
N HIS A 179 8.03 5.52 12.59
CA HIS A 179 7.70 5.28 11.18
C HIS A 179 8.91 4.76 10.38
N GLN A 180 9.73 3.91 11.01
CA GLN A 180 10.85 3.23 10.35
C GLN A 180 10.49 1.77 10.09
N LEU A 181 10.93 1.26 8.95
CA LEU A 181 10.81 -0.16 8.60
C LEU A 181 12.06 -0.94 9.02
N THR A 182 11.84 -2.18 9.47
CA THR A 182 12.88 -3.17 9.78
C THR A 182 12.53 -4.53 9.18
#